data_AF-A0A7V5KX68-F1
#
_entry.id   AF-A0A7V5KX68-F1
#
_cell.length_a   1.000
_cell.length_b   1.000
_cell.length_c   1.000
_cell.angle_alpha   90.00
_cell.angle_beta   90.00
_cell.angle_gamma   90.00
#
_symmetry.space_group_name_H-M   'P 1'
#
loop_
_entity.id
_entity.type
_entity.pdbx_description
1 polymer ?
#
loop_
_entity_poly.entity_id
_entity_poly.type
_entity_poly.pdbx_seq_one_letter_code
_entity_poly.pdbx_strand_id
1 'polypeptide(L)' 'MALMQITILPMGTGTASVGEYVAGVQKLLQERQAYYQRVDMGTIIHGTPA' A
#
# COMPACT_ATOMS: atom_id res chain seq x y z
N MET A 1 -3.12 19.43 0.74
CA MET A 1 -2.37 18.32 0.12
C MET A 1 -1.55 17.65 1.20
N ALA A 2 -1.88 16.41 1.54
CA ALA A 2 -1.16 15.59 2.50
C ALA A 2 -0.46 14.44 1.78
N LEU A 3 0.69 14.07 2.34
CA LEU A 3 1.53 12.96 1.92
C LEU A 3 1.60 11.96 3.07
N MET A 4 1.33 10.69 2.78
CA MET A 4 1.41 9.61 3.76
C MET A 4 2.25 8.47 3.21
N GLN A 5 3.14 7.92 4.03
CA GLN A 5 3.82 6.66 3.74
C GLN A 5 3.16 5.56 4.55
N ILE A 6 2.60 4.56 3.87
CA ILE A 6 1.90 3.44 4.48
C ILE A 6 2.68 2.16 4.22
N THR A 7 2.94 1.40 5.30
CA THR A 7 3.54 0.08 5.25
C THR A 7 2.57 -0.90 5.92
N ILE A 8 2.14 -1.91 5.17
CA ILE A 8 1.19 -2.93 5.64
C ILE A 8 1.98 -4.21 5.93
N LEU A 9 1.83 -4.74 7.14
CA LEU A 9 2.54 -5.92 7.63
C LEU A 9 1.51 -7.02 7.95
N PRO A 10 1.26 -7.96 7.01
CA PRO A 10 0.38 -9.09 7.27
C PRO A 10 0.96 -9.97 8.39
N MET A 11 0.14 -10.30 9.38
CA MET A 11 0.53 -11.13 10.52
C MET A 11 -0.20 -12.46 10.47
N GLY A 12 0.44 -13.54 10.94
CA GLY A 12 -0.19 -14.86 11.02
C GLY A 12 -0.33 -15.58 9.67
N THR A 13 0.43 -15.19 8.64
CA THR A 13 0.39 -15.79 7.28
C THR A 13 0.98 -17.20 7.21
N GLY A 14 1.66 -17.67 8.25
CA GLY A 14 2.36 -18.97 8.25
C GLY A 14 3.59 -19.02 7.35
N THR A 15 3.96 -17.91 6.70
CA THR A 15 5.11 -17.79 5.80
C THR A 15 5.67 -16.35 5.81
N ALA A 16 6.97 -16.20 5.58
CA ALA A 16 7.60 -14.89 5.41
C ALA A 16 7.28 -14.23 4.07
N SER A 17 6.77 -14.98 3.08
CA SER A 17 6.37 -14.42 1.79
C SER A 17 5.02 -13.72 1.91
N VAL A 18 5.01 -12.40 1.72
CA VAL A 18 3.80 -11.56 1.80
C VAL A 18 3.43 -10.90 0.46
N GLY A 19 4.02 -11.36 -0.64
CA GLY A 19 3.91 -10.73 -1.95
C GLY A 19 2.47 -10.61 -2.47
N GLU A 20 1.64 -11.63 -2.24
CA GLU A 20 0.23 -11.63 -2.65
C GLU A 20 -0.59 -10.53 -1.96
N TYR A 21 -0.35 -10.30 -0.66
CA TYR A 21 -0.99 -9.22 0.08
C TYR A 21 -0.58 -7.86 -0.45
N VAL A 22 0.72 -7.68 -0.73
CA VAL A 22 1.26 -6.44 -1.31
C VAL A 22 0.71 -6.18 -2.71
N ALA A 23 0.54 -7.22 -3.53
CA ALA A 23 -0.09 -7.13 -4.84
C ALA A 23 -1.59 -6.78 -4.73
N GLY A 24 -2.30 -7.34 -3.76
CA GLY A 24 -3.70 -7.01 -3.47
C GLY A 24 -3.89 -5.53 -3.12
N VAL A 25 -3.02 -4.95 -2.29
CA VAL A 25 -3.04 -3.52 -1.95
C VAL A 25 -2.87 -2.65 -3.19
N GLN A 26 -1.96 -3.01 -4.09
CA GLN A 26 -1.74 -2.26 -5.32
C GLN A 26 -2.94 -2.30 -6.25
N LYS A 27 -3.56 -3.47 -6.39
CA LYS A 27 -4.78 -3.62 -7.18
C LYS A 27 -5.89 -2.72 -6.62
N LEU A 28 -6.06 -2.70 -5.30
CA LEU A 28 -7.02 -1.81 -4.63
C LEU A 28 -6.72 -0.33 -4.92
N LEU A 29 -5.46 0.10 -4.83
CA LEU A 29 -5.08 1.49 -5.11
C LEU A 29 -5.36 1.87 -6.58
N GLN A 30 -5.14 0.95 -7.53
CA GLN A 30 -5.47 1.14 -8.94
C GLN A 30 -6.98 1.26 -9.16
N GLU A 31 -7.78 0.36 -8.56
CA GLU A 31 -9.25 0.37 -8.63
C GLU A 31 -9.84 1.67 -8.06
N ARG A 32 -9.19 2.24 -7.04
CA ARG A 32 -9.58 3.53 -6.44
C ARG A 32 -9.05 4.75 -7.19
N GLN A 33 -8.29 4.56 -8.27
CA GLN A 33 -7.60 5.63 -9.01
C GLN A 33 -6.81 6.58 -8.09
N ALA A 34 -6.23 6.02 -7.02
CA ALA A 34 -5.47 6.81 -6.05
C ALA A 34 -4.17 7.32 -6.69
N TYR A 35 -3.72 8.51 -6.29
CA TYR A 35 -2.38 8.99 -6.67
C TYR A 35 -1.35 8.46 -5.67
N TYR A 36 -0.56 7.47 -6.09
CA TYR A 36 0.41 6.80 -5.23
C TYR A 36 1.72 6.48 -5.95
N GLN A 37 2.78 6.27 -5.17
CA GLN A 37 4.08 5.78 -5.61
C GLN A 37 4.50 4.60 -4.74
N ARG A 38 4.95 3.50 -5.37
CA ARG A 38 5.58 2.39 -4.65
C ARG A 38 7.03 2.68 -4.35
N VAL A 39 7.47 2.27 -3.17
CA VAL A 39 8.86 2.21 -2.77
C VAL A 39 9.14 0.85 -2.13
N ASP A 40 10.39 0.45 -1.99
CA ASP A 40 10.74 -0.89 -1.48
C ASP A 40 10.17 -1.15 -0.08
N MET A 41 10.10 -0.11 0.76
CA MET A 41 9.66 -0.18 2.16
C MET A 41 8.20 0.25 2.39
N GLY A 42 7.39 0.45 1.35
CA GLY A 42 5.99 0.87 1.51
C GLY A 42 5.38 1.53 0.29
N THR A 43 4.30 2.29 0.52
CA THR A 43 3.62 3.05 -0.53
C THR A 43 3.36 4.47 -0.07
N ILE A 44 3.78 5.43 -0.89
CA ILE A 44 3.50 6.86 -0.70
C ILE A 44 2.16 7.16 -1.34
N ILE A 45 1.23 7.75 -0.58
CA ILE A 45 -0.11 8.12 -1.02
C ILE A 45 -0.28 9.63 -0.88
N HIS A 46 -0.88 10.24 -1.89
CA HIS A 46 -1.23 11.65 -1.93
C HIS A 46 -2.74 11.82 -1.75
N GLY A 47 -3.15 12.81 -0.97
CA GLY A 47 -4.57 13.10 -0.81
C GLY A 47 -4.87 14.44 -0.15
N THR A 48 -6.14 14.72 0.03
CA THR A 48 -6.62 15.85 0.85
C THR A 48 -7.10 15.27 2.18
N PRO A 49 -6.54 15.69 3.33
CA PRO A 49 -7.07 15.27 4.62
C PRO A 49 -8.51 15.77 4.74
N ALA A 50 -9.39 14.89 5.23
CA ALA A 50 -10.79 15.23 5.51
C ALA A 50 -10.91 16.18 6.69
#